data_AF-A0A0G0HHN1-F1
#
_entry.id   AF-A0A0G0HHN1-F1
#
_cell.length_a   1.000
_cell.length_b   1.000
_cell.length_c   1.000
_cell.angle_alpha   90.00
_cell.angle_beta   90.00
_cell.angle_gamma   90.00
#
_symmetry.space_group_name_H-M   'P 1'
#
loop_
_entity.id
_entity.type
_entity.pdbx_description
1 polymer ?
#
loop_
_entity_poly.entity_id
_entity_poly.type
_entity_poly.pdbx_seq_one_letter_code
_entity_poly.pdbx_strand_id
1 'polypeptide(L)'
;MDILKKAEVDSSKRVNSLSEDEQKRIQKALEGYKLEGDLRAEVHGDIKRLKEIGSYRGSRHSKNLPVRGQRTRSNARTKRGKRVTIGAIKKEESAKTETKETKKETK
;
A
#
# COMPACT_ATOMS: atom_id res chain seq x y z
N MET A 1 -14.64 2.61 -17.33
CA MET A 1 -16.04 3.03 -17.12
C MET A 1 -16.92 1.80 -16.88
N ASP A 2 -16.37 0.71 -16.37
CA ASP A 2 -16.98 -0.61 -16.59
C ASP A 2 -18.01 -0.95 -15.50
N ILE A 3 -17.80 -0.42 -14.29
CA ILE A 3 -18.73 -0.58 -13.16
C ILE A 3 -20.02 0.23 -13.39
N LEU A 4 -19.92 1.47 -13.88
CA LEU A 4 -21.08 2.31 -14.18
C LEU A 4 -21.90 1.78 -15.35
N LYS A 5 -21.23 1.23 -16.38
CA LYS A 5 -21.90 0.53 -17.49
C LYS A 5 -22.64 -0.71 -17.01
N LYS A 6 -22.02 -1.52 -16.13
CA LYS A 6 -22.66 -2.71 -15.53
C LYS A 6 -23.83 -2.36 -14.61
N ALA A 7 -23.79 -1.20 -13.95
CA ALA A 7 -24.85 -0.72 -13.07
C ALA A 7 -25.96 0.03 -13.81
N GLU A 8 -25.80 0.29 -15.12
CA GLU A 8 -26.71 1.11 -15.94
C GLU A 8 -26.97 2.49 -15.31
N VAL A 9 -25.89 3.15 -14.87
CA VAL A 9 -25.93 4.51 -14.32
C VAL A 9 -25.18 5.45 -15.24
N ASP A 10 -25.80 6.59 -15.53
CA ASP A 10 -25.18 7.62 -16.37
C ASP A 10 -23.93 8.22 -15.71
N SER A 11 -22.87 8.38 -16.49
CA SER A 11 -21.56 8.84 -16.00
C SER A 11 -21.52 10.34 -15.67
N SER A 12 -22.47 11.13 -16.17
CA SER A 12 -22.58 12.57 -15.89
C SER A 12 -23.36 12.88 -14.61
N LYS A 13 -24.10 11.91 -14.06
CA LYS A 13 -24.84 12.11 -12.80
C LYS A 13 -23.89 12.33 -11.64
N ARG A 14 -24.20 13.32 -10.81
CA ARG A 14 -23.42 13.63 -9.60
C ARG A 14 -23.77 12.65 -8.48
N VAL A 15 -22.79 12.38 -7.61
CA VAL A 15 -22.93 11.46 -6.46
C VAL A 15 -24.17 11.77 -5.60
N ASN A 16 -24.45 13.06 -5.37
CA ASN A 16 -25.58 13.50 -4.54
C ASN A 16 -26.96 13.30 -5.18
N SER A 17 -27.02 13.06 -6.49
CA SER A 17 -28.27 12.86 -7.24
C SER A 17 -28.60 11.40 -7.51
N LEU A 18 -27.81 10.45 -6.98
CA LEU A 18 -28.08 9.03 -7.17
C LEU A 18 -29.29 8.59 -6.34
N SER A 19 -30.19 7.85 -6.98
CA SER A 19 -31.25 7.12 -6.28
C SER A 19 -30.67 5.95 -5.47
N GLU A 20 -31.35 5.54 -4.40
CA GLU A 20 -30.99 4.36 -3.60
C GLU A 20 -30.89 3.08 -4.46
N ASP A 21 -31.71 2.96 -5.50
CA ASP A 21 -31.69 1.80 -6.40
C ASP A 21 -30.46 1.80 -7.32
N GLU A 22 -29.98 2.98 -7.71
CA GLU A 22 -28.72 3.13 -8.47
C GLU A 22 -27.53 2.78 -7.58
N GLN A 23 -27.56 3.18 -6.30
CA GLN A 23 -26.52 2.84 -5.32
C GLN A 23 -26.43 1.32 -5.09
N LYS A 24 -27.57 0.64 -4.91
CA LYS A 24 -27.62 -0.82 -4.77
C LYS A 24 -27.08 -1.55 -6.00
N ARG A 25 -27.39 -1.06 -7.22
CA ARG A 25 -26.84 -1.63 -8.47
C ARG A 25 -25.32 -1.47 -8.56
N ILE A 26 -24.79 -0.32 -8.17
CA ILE A 26 -23.34 -0.09 -8.12
C ILE A 26 -22.69 -1.01 -7.09
N GLN A 27 -23.27 -1.15 -5.90
CA GLN A 27 -22.75 -2.05 -4.86
C GLN A 27 -22.70 -3.50 -5.35
N LYS A 28 -23.77 -3.99 -5.99
CA LYS A 28 -23.79 -5.32 -6.60
C LYS A 28 -22.75 -5.49 -7.70
N ALA A 29 -22.49 -4.46 -8.49
CA ALA A 29 -21.45 -4.48 -9.52
C ALA A 29 -20.02 -4.49 -8.92
N LEU A 30 -19.84 -4.02 -7.69
CA LEU A 30 -18.55 -3.99 -6.97
C LEU A 30 -18.19 -5.33 -6.32
N GLU A 31 -19.16 -6.16 -5.95
CA GLU A 31 -18.95 -7.47 -5.30
C GLU A 31 -18.05 -8.41 -6.10
N GLY A 32 -18.05 -8.32 -7.43
CA GLY A 32 -17.19 -9.14 -8.29
C GLY A 32 -15.72 -8.73 -8.32
N TYR A 33 -15.34 -7.64 -7.64
CA TYR A 33 -13.98 -7.12 -7.61
C TYR A 33 -13.36 -7.25 -6.24
N LYS A 34 -12.08 -7.65 -6.21
CA LYS A 34 -11.29 -7.57 -4.99
C LYS A 34 -10.94 -6.11 -4.71
N LEU A 35 -11.58 -5.54 -3.70
CA LEU A 35 -11.41 -4.15 -3.32
C LEU A 35 -10.53 -4.03 -2.08
N GLU A 36 -10.47 -2.80 -1.56
CA GLU A 36 -9.65 -2.31 -0.44
C GLU A 36 -9.07 -3.35 0.51
N GLY A 37 -9.88 -3.88 1.44
CA GLY A 37 -9.41 -4.74 2.52
C GLY A 37 -8.81 -6.03 2.00
N ASP A 38 -9.55 -6.73 1.17
CA ASP A 38 -9.17 -8.05 0.64
C ASP A 38 -7.94 -7.96 -0.25
N LEU A 39 -7.89 -6.96 -1.15
CA LEU A 39 -6.74 -6.74 -2.03
C LEU A 39 -5.50 -6.34 -1.24
N ARG A 40 -5.63 -5.52 -0.18
CA ARG A 40 -4.51 -5.17 0.70
C ARG A 40 -3.98 -6.40 1.44
N ALA A 41 -4.88 -7.25 1.95
CA ALA A 41 -4.51 -8.49 2.63
C ALA A 41 -3.80 -9.47 1.69
N GLU A 42 -4.31 -9.65 0.48
CA GLU A 42 -3.70 -10.49 -0.56
C GLU A 42 -2.29 -10.00 -0.92
N VAL A 43 -2.14 -8.72 -1.24
CA VAL A 43 -0.83 -8.13 -1.57
C VAL A 43 0.15 -8.25 -0.40
N HIS A 44 -0.32 -8.07 0.84
CA HIS A 44 0.51 -8.27 2.02
C HIS A 44 0.95 -9.73 2.17
N GLY A 45 0.03 -10.67 1.97
CA GLY A 45 0.29 -12.11 1.97
C GLY A 45 1.34 -12.49 0.92
N ASP A 46 1.22 -11.98 -0.30
CA ASP A 46 2.21 -12.20 -1.35
C ASP A 46 3.59 -11.67 -0.99
N ILE A 47 3.69 -10.46 -0.42
CA ILE A 47 4.98 -9.90 0.00
C ILE A 47 5.57 -10.70 1.15
N LYS A 48 4.74 -11.15 2.11
CA LYS A 48 5.17 -11.97 3.25
C LYS A 48 5.72 -13.31 2.76
N ARG A 49 4.99 -13.99 1.87
CA ARG A 49 5.43 -15.22 1.20
C ARG A 49 6.78 -15.04 0.49
N LEU A 50 6.97 -13.94 -0.26
CA LEU A 50 8.24 -13.66 -0.94
C LEU A 50 9.41 -13.48 0.03
N LYS A 51 9.16 -12.93 1.22
CA LYS A 51 10.15 -12.76 2.29
C LYS A 51 10.49 -14.08 2.97
N GLU A 52 9.47 -14.89 3.30
CA GLU A 52 9.63 -16.21 3.94
C GLU A 52 10.42 -17.17 3.05
N ILE A 53 10.14 -17.18 1.73
CA ILE A 53 10.90 -17.98 0.76
C ILE A 53 12.37 -17.54 0.65
N GLY A 54 12.72 -16.32 1.07
CA GLY A 54 14.09 -15.82 0.96
C GLY A 54 14.49 -15.43 -0.47
N SER A 55 13.52 -15.27 -1.38
CA SER A 55 13.78 -14.87 -2.77
C SER A 55 14.50 -13.51 -2.87
N TYR A 56 15.21 -13.25 -3.99
CA TYR A 56 15.85 -11.93 -4.22
C TYR A 56 14.86 -10.77 -4.04
N ARG A 57 13.63 -10.94 -4.54
CA ARG A 57 12.56 -9.95 -4.37
C ARG A 57 12.20 -9.75 -2.89
N GLY A 58 12.08 -10.83 -2.13
CA GLY A 58 11.85 -10.79 -0.68
C GLY A 58 12.93 -10.04 0.08
N SER A 59 14.20 -10.35 -0.18
CA SER A 59 15.34 -9.65 0.43
C SER A 59 15.31 -8.14 0.15
N ARG A 60 14.95 -7.73 -1.08
CA ARG A 60 14.80 -6.32 -1.46
C ARG A 60 13.61 -5.66 -0.77
N HIS A 61 12.49 -6.36 -0.64
CA HIS A 61 11.33 -5.89 0.13
C HIS A 61 11.67 -5.67 1.61
N SER A 62 12.47 -6.54 2.23
CA SER A 62 12.92 -6.37 3.62
C SER A 62 13.90 -5.20 3.79
N LYS A 63 14.82 -5.02 2.84
CA LYS A 63 15.83 -3.94 2.84
C LYS A 63 15.30 -2.57 2.38
N ASN A 64 13.99 -2.44 2.11
CA ASN A 64 13.40 -1.22 1.52
C ASN A 64 14.13 -0.74 0.25
N LEU A 65 14.41 -1.69 -0.65
CA LEU A 65 15.01 -1.42 -1.95
C LEU A 65 14.04 -1.75 -3.09
N PRO A 66 14.21 -1.11 -4.26
CA PRO A 66 13.41 -1.45 -5.43
C PRO A 66 13.67 -2.88 -5.91
N VAL A 67 12.59 -3.52 -6.35
CA VAL A 67 12.50 -4.97 -6.56
C VAL A 67 12.63 -5.37 -8.04
N ARG A 68 12.32 -4.45 -8.97
CA ARG A 68 12.30 -4.70 -10.42
C ARG A 68 13.65 -4.42 -11.12
N GLY A 69 14.77 -4.73 -10.46
CA GLY A 69 16.12 -4.56 -11.06
C GLY A 69 16.61 -3.11 -11.23
N GLN A 70 15.92 -2.13 -10.63
CA GLN A 70 16.32 -0.73 -10.71
C GLN A 70 17.67 -0.49 -9.99
N ARG A 71 18.50 0.42 -10.54
CA ARG A 71 19.78 0.82 -9.95
C ARG A 71 19.57 1.49 -8.59
N THR A 72 20.34 1.10 -7.56
CA THR A 72 20.19 1.60 -6.18
C THR A 72 21.30 2.53 -5.70
N ARG A 73 22.33 2.77 -6.52
CA ARG A 73 23.49 3.60 -6.18
C ARG A 73 23.10 5.07 -6.01
N SER A 74 22.38 5.65 -6.97
CA SER A 74 21.99 7.07 -6.99
C SER A 74 20.51 7.28 -6.61
N ASN A 75 19.60 6.81 -7.46
CA ASN A 75 18.16 7.11 -7.38
C ASN A 75 17.37 5.90 -6.87
N ALA A 76 16.82 5.99 -5.66
CA ALA A 76 15.89 4.99 -5.11
C ALA A 76 15.04 5.56 -3.95
N ARG A 77 14.79 6.87 -3.95
CA ARG A 77 14.23 7.59 -2.79
C ARG A 77 12.78 7.22 -2.49
N THR A 78 11.98 6.91 -3.52
CA THR A 78 10.59 6.45 -3.34
C THR A 78 10.49 5.22 -2.45
N LYS A 79 11.49 4.33 -2.47
CA LYS A 79 11.53 3.13 -1.61
C LYS A 79 12.43 3.28 -0.38
N ARG A 80 13.58 3.98 -0.50
CA ARG A 80 14.54 4.19 0.59
C ARG A 80 14.15 5.31 1.58
N GLY A 81 13.15 6.13 1.27
CA GLY A 81 12.72 7.25 2.12
C GLY A 81 13.51 8.55 1.90
N LYS A 82 13.50 9.47 2.88
CA LYS A 82 14.24 10.76 2.88
C LYS A 82 15.72 10.58 3.24
N ARG A 83 16.62 11.41 2.70
CA ARG A 83 18.08 11.24 2.92
C ARG A 83 18.37 11.58 4.38
N VAL A 84 18.80 10.58 5.13
CA VAL A 84 19.27 10.78 6.50
C VAL A 84 20.75 11.12 6.40
N THR A 85 21.10 12.36 6.72
CA THR A 85 22.49 12.80 6.91
C THR A 85 22.86 12.53 8.36
N ILE A 86 23.92 11.75 8.59
CA ILE A 86 24.34 11.26 9.91
C ILE A 86 24.59 12.40 10.92
N GLY A 87 24.90 13.62 10.46
CA GLY A 87 25.10 14.80 11.33
C GLY A 87 23.89 15.71 11.58
N ALA A 88 22.73 15.49 10.93
CA ALA A 88 21.56 16.38 11.04
C ALA A 88 20.38 15.76 11.81
N ILE A 89 20.57 14.55 12.36
CA ILE A 89 19.55 13.91 13.19
C ILE A 89 19.54 14.67 14.53
N LYS A 90 18.53 15.50 14.77
CA LYS A 90 18.29 16.06 16.11
C LYS A 90 18.07 14.89 17.07
N LYS A 91 18.78 14.91 18.21
CA LYS A 91 18.77 13.88 19.28
C LYS A 91 17.37 13.45 19.74
N GLU A 92 16.36 14.28 19.51
CA GLU A 92 14.95 13.99 19.82
C GLU A 92 14.28 12.97 18.87
N GLU A 93 14.75 12.84 17.64
CA GLU A 93 14.16 11.93 16.65
C GLU A 93 14.68 10.49 16.82
N SER A 94 15.95 10.30 17.21
CA SER A 94 16.52 8.97 17.48
C SER A 94 15.84 8.28 18.67
N ALA A 95 15.57 9.02 19.75
CA ALA A 95 14.89 8.52 20.95
C ALA A 95 13.43 8.05 20.69
N LYS A 96 12.75 8.64 19.70
CA LYS A 96 11.38 8.24 19.29
C LYS A 96 11.37 6.96 18.45
N THR A 97 12.45 6.65 17.76
CA THR A 97 12.63 5.38 17.03
C THR A 97 12.92 4.23 17.98
N GLU A 98 13.81 4.42 18.95
CA GLU A 98 14.18 3.41 19.96
C GLU A 98 12.99 3.01 20.87
N THR A 99 12.15 3.99 21.24
CA THR A 99 10.92 3.74 22.04
C THR A 99 9.79 3.07 21.25
N LYS A 100 9.81 3.11 19.91
CA LYS A 100 8.86 2.39 19.05
C LYS A 100 9.25 0.94 18.81
N GLU A 101 10.55 0.62 18.83
CA GLU A 101 11.05 -0.74 18.70
C GLU A 101 10.78 -1.54 19.99
N THR A 102 11.08 -0.97 21.16
CA THR A 102 10.85 -1.60 22.48
C THR A 102 9.37 -1.89 22.79
N LYS A 103 8.43 -1.03 22.38
CA LYS A 103 6.97 -1.27 22.53
C LYS A 103 6.41 -2.33 21.59
N LYS A 104 7.16 -2.73 20.57
CA LYS A 104 6.75 -3.73 19.57
C LYS A 104 7.20 -5.14 19.94
N GLU A 105 8.22 -5.26 20.79
CA GLU A 105 8.71 -6.53 21.34
C GLU A 105 7.97 -6.96 22.62
N THR A 106 7.24 -6.04 23.27
CA THR A 106 6.51 -6.28 24.53
C THR A 106 5.00 -6.56 24.35
N LYS A 107 4.52 -6.70 23.11
CA LYS A 107 3.13 -7.07 22.77
C LYS A 107 3.13 -8.21 21.76
#